data_AF-K0ES25-F1
#
_entry.id   AF-K0ES25-F1
#
_cell.length_a   1.000
_cell.length_b   1.000
_cell.length_c   1.000
_cell.angle_alpha   90.00
_cell.angle_beta   90.00
_cell.angle_gamma   90.00
#
_symmetry.space_group_name_H-M   'P 1'
#
loop_
_entity.id
_entity.type
_entity.pdbx_description
1 polymer ?
#
loop_
_entity_poly.entity_id
_entity_poly.type
_entity_poly.pdbx_seq_one_letter_code
_entity_poly.pdbx_strand_id
1 'polypeptide(L)'
;MTIRTVSLLAAAACTAGLTTAALTGTAHADDSVFFTSPSGNISCAIFGKEFNGAGYVRCEIQKYDYTPPERPARCYFPDGTPTSHYYGKVFHLSAAEGAGFDCGGGGTIGWSGAVLEYGSSVTYDGFTCTSAVDGIRCSLGNKSFRVSQFSYEFS
;
A
#
# COMPACT_ATOMS: atom_id res chain seq x y z
N MET A 1 14.08 2.69 59.32
CA MET A 1 14.40 1.26 59.20
C MET A 1 13.11 0.48 59.36
N THR A 2 12.53 0.00 58.25
CA THR A 2 11.46 -1.01 58.29
C THR A 2 11.42 -1.71 56.94
N ILE A 3 12.28 -2.73 56.80
CA ILE A 3 12.25 -3.70 55.70
C ILE A 3 11.09 -4.64 56.01
N ARG A 4 10.08 -4.69 55.13
CA ARG A 4 8.97 -5.65 55.23
C ARG A 4 9.20 -6.80 54.25
N THR A 5 9.54 -7.94 54.82
CA THR A 5 9.61 -9.28 54.23
C THR A 5 8.26 -9.70 53.64
N VAL A 6 8.24 -10.13 52.38
CA VAL A 6 7.08 -10.79 51.75
C VAL A 6 7.33 -12.30 51.76
N SER A 7 6.56 -12.99 52.59
CA SER A 7 6.62 -14.43 52.81
C SER A 7 6.06 -15.19 51.61
N LEU A 8 6.86 -16.13 51.09
CA LEU A 8 6.40 -17.24 50.24
C LEU A 8 5.48 -18.16 51.06
N LEU A 9 4.45 -18.71 50.43
CA LEU A 9 3.98 -20.11 50.56
C LEU A 9 2.51 -20.21 50.09
N ALA A 10 2.28 -21.03 49.07
CA ALA A 10 1.39 -22.21 49.13
C ALA A 10 0.81 -22.51 47.74
N ALA A 11 1.29 -23.64 47.19
CA ALA A 11 0.76 -24.28 46.02
C ALA A 11 -0.68 -24.78 46.25
N ALA A 12 -1.54 -24.62 45.26
CA ALA A 12 -2.75 -25.42 45.10
C ALA A 12 -2.87 -25.82 43.63
N ALA A 13 -2.45 -27.04 43.35
CA ALA A 13 -2.57 -27.70 42.05
C ALA A 13 -4.02 -28.18 41.85
N CYS A 14 -4.76 -27.53 40.96
CA CYS A 14 -6.03 -28.04 40.43
C CYS A 14 -5.90 -28.15 38.92
N THR A 15 -5.42 -29.29 38.45
CA THR A 15 -5.33 -29.66 37.04
C THR A 15 -6.73 -29.95 36.49
N ALA A 16 -7.49 -28.90 36.18
CA ALA A 16 -8.69 -29.03 35.37
C ALA A 16 -8.26 -29.09 33.89
N GLY A 17 -8.51 -30.21 33.22
CA GLY A 17 -8.24 -30.37 31.79
C GLY A 17 -9.14 -29.43 30.99
N LEU A 18 -8.62 -28.27 30.59
CA LEU A 18 -9.28 -27.41 29.62
C LEU A 18 -9.11 -28.03 28.23
N THR A 19 -10.18 -28.57 27.67
CA THR A 19 -10.27 -28.86 26.24
C THR A 19 -10.29 -27.54 25.48
N THR A 20 -9.12 -27.07 25.06
CA THR A 20 -8.98 -25.93 24.16
C THR A 20 -9.53 -26.31 22.79
N ALA A 21 -10.79 -25.97 22.53
CA ALA A 21 -11.34 -25.93 21.19
C ALA A 21 -10.56 -24.88 20.39
N ALA A 22 -9.57 -25.34 19.61
CA ALA A 22 -8.84 -24.50 18.69
C ALA A 22 -9.81 -24.03 17.60
N LEU A 23 -10.38 -22.85 17.76
CA LEU A 23 -11.06 -22.12 16.70
C LEU A 23 -10.01 -21.80 15.63
N THR A 24 -9.94 -22.62 14.58
CA THR A 24 -9.21 -22.29 13.36
C THR A 24 -9.99 -21.19 12.65
N GLY A 25 -9.78 -19.94 13.07
CA GLY A 25 -10.21 -18.79 12.29
C GLY A 25 -9.49 -18.86 10.94
N THR A 26 -10.24 -19.02 9.85
CA THR A 26 -9.73 -18.80 8.50
C THR A 26 -9.37 -17.33 8.41
N ALA A 27 -8.09 -17.01 8.61
CA ALA A 27 -7.57 -15.69 8.28
C ALA A 27 -7.76 -15.53 6.77
N HIS A 28 -8.79 -14.78 6.36
CA HIS A 28 -8.84 -14.23 5.02
C HIS A 28 -7.68 -13.23 4.98
N ALA A 29 -6.57 -13.63 4.38
CA ALA A 29 -5.60 -12.64 3.95
C ALA A 29 -6.33 -11.81 2.88
N ASP A 30 -6.57 -10.54 3.17
CA ASP A 30 -6.92 -9.62 2.09
C ASP A 30 -5.80 -9.72 1.05
N ASP A 31 -6.17 -9.89 -0.22
CA ASP A 31 -5.23 -9.96 -1.35
C ASP A 31 -4.63 -8.58 -1.68
N SER A 32 -5.01 -7.56 -0.90
CA SER A 32 -4.77 -6.15 -1.17
C SER A 32 -4.67 -5.33 0.11
N VAL A 33 -3.84 -4.30 0.11
CA VAL A 33 -3.72 -3.30 1.20
C VAL A 33 -4.00 -1.91 0.65
N PHE A 34 -4.93 -1.20 1.26
CA PHE A 34 -5.32 0.16 0.86
C PHE A 34 -4.91 1.18 1.92
N PHE A 35 -4.39 2.33 1.48
CA PHE A 35 -4.08 3.44 2.37
C PHE A 35 -4.17 4.81 1.68
N THR A 36 -4.26 5.86 2.47
CA THR A 36 -4.29 7.25 1.99
C THR A 36 -3.25 8.08 2.74
N SER A 37 -2.59 9.02 2.04
CA SER A 37 -1.71 10.00 2.66
C SER A 37 -2.46 10.88 3.66
N PRO A 38 -1.82 11.43 4.72
CA PRO A 38 -2.50 12.27 5.71
C PRO A 38 -3.15 13.53 5.14
N SER A 39 -2.64 14.07 4.03
CA SER A 39 -3.25 15.21 3.32
C SER A 39 -4.55 14.86 2.57
N GLY A 40 -4.87 13.57 2.45
CA GLY A 40 -5.97 13.06 1.63
C GLY A 40 -5.73 13.16 0.12
N ASN A 41 -4.55 13.62 -0.32
CA ASN A 41 -4.32 13.90 -1.74
C ASN A 41 -3.93 12.65 -2.55
N ILE A 42 -3.29 11.67 -1.92
CA ILE A 42 -2.78 10.47 -2.57
C ILE A 42 -3.41 9.24 -1.91
N SER A 43 -4.09 8.41 -2.70
CA SER A 43 -4.61 7.10 -2.28
C SER A 43 -3.85 6.00 -3.01
N CYS A 44 -3.54 4.93 -2.31
CA CYS A 44 -2.74 3.84 -2.83
C CYS A 44 -3.32 2.48 -2.46
N ALA A 45 -3.03 1.50 -3.31
CA ALA A 45 -3.29 0.10 -3.11
C ALA A 45 -2.02 -0.71 -3.42
N ILE A 46 -1.70 -1.69 -2.58
CA ILE A 46 -0.76 -2.75 -2.88
C ILE A 46 -1.58 -4.01 -3.12
N PHE A 47 -1.59 -4.51 -4.35
CA PHE A 47 -2.20 -5.78 -4.72
C PHE A 47 -1.14 -6.87 -4.64
N GLY A 48 -1.44 -7.96 -3.96
CA GLY A 48 -0.54 -9.09 -3.77
C GLY A 48 -0.57 -10.04 -4.96
N LYS A 49 0.34 -11.01 -4.96
CA LYS A 49 0.36 -12.12 -5.92
C LYS A 49 -0.94 -12.90 -5.98
N GLU A 50 -1.71 -12.94 -4.90
CA GLU A 50 -3.02 -13.62 -4.91
C GLU A 50 -4.02 -12.94 -5.86
N PHE A 51 -3.90 -11.62 -6.07
CA PHE A 51 -4.80 -10.84 -6.93
C PHE A 51 -4.58 -11.09 -8.43
N ASN A 52 -3.33 -11.20 -8.89
CA ASN A 52 -3.02 -11.34 -10.33
C ASN A 52 -1.79 -12.22 -10.67
N GLY A 53 -1.25 -12.96 -9.70
CA GLY A 53 -0.06 -13.81 -9.85
C GLY A 53 1.28 -13.09 -9.71
N ALA A 54 1.32 -11.76 -9.84
CA ALA A 54 2.57 -10.99 -9.81
C ALA A 54 2.65 -9.98 -8.65
N GLY A 55 1.52 -9.41 -8.28
CA GLY A 55 1.39 -8.25 -7.40
C GLY A 55 1.78 -6.94 -8.10
N TYR A 56 1.24 -5.82 -7.62
CA TYR A 56 1.58 -4.48 -8.07
C TYR A 56 1.13 -3.41 -7.08
N VAL A 57 1.75 -2.24 -7.13
CA VAL A 57 1.25 -1.03 -6.46
C VAL A 57 0.53 -0.17 -7.47
N ARG A 58 -0.58 0.43 -7.05
CA ARG A 58 -1.24 1.52 -7.77
C ARG A 58 -1.48 2.69 -6.82
N CYS A 59 -1.03 3.89 -7.18
CA CYS A 59 -1.34 5.12 -6.45
C CYS A 59 -2.03 6.11 -7.37
N GLU A 60 -2.99 6.85 -6.85
CA GLU A 60 -3.65 7.94 -7.54
C GLU A 60 -3.49 9.24 -6.73
N ILE A 61 -3.09 10.31 -7.41
CA ILE A 61 -3.06 11.65 -6.85
C ILE A 61 -4.22 12.49 -7.38
N GLN A 62 -4.92 13.20 -6.50
CA GLN A 62 -6.09 13.99 -6.88
C GLN A 62 -5.75 15.39 -7.37
N LYS A 63 -4.85 16.09 -6.65
CA LYS A 63 -4.39 17.44 -6.96
C LYS A 63 -2.90 17.44 -7.21
N TYR A 64 -2.48 17.93 -8.37
CA TYR A 64 -1.08 18.00 -8.76
C TYR A 64 -0.82 19.23 -9.64
N ASP A 65 0.39 19.78 -9.51
CA ASP A 65 0.86 20.99 -10.19
C ASP A 65 2.05 20.71 -11.13
N TYR A 66 2.41 19.43 -11.31
CA TYR A 66 3.39 19.02 -12.31
C TYR A 66 2.72 18.77 -13.67
N THR A 67 3.53 18.79 -14.73
CA THR A 67 3.10 18.42 -16.08
C THR A 67 3.61 17.01 -16.41
N PRO A 68 2.73 16.00 -16.58
CA PRO A 68 3.12 14.70 -17.09
C PRO A 68 3.75 14.82 -18.49
N PRO A 69 4.59 13.86 -18.91
CA PRO A 69 5.13 13.87 -20.27
C PRO A 69 4.01 13.59 -21.28
N GLU A 70 4.32 13.71 -22.56
CA GLU A 70 3.37 13.35 -23.60
C GLU A 70 2.90 11.90 -23.43
N ARG A 71 1.58 11.69 -23.54
CA ARG A 71 0.97 10.37 -23.44
C ARG A 71 1.52 9.49 -24.59
N PRO A 72 2.11 8.32 -24.31
CA PRO A 72 2.63 7.45 -25.35
C PRO A 72 1.49 6.81 -26.16
N ALA A 73 1.77 6.46 -27.42
CA ALA A 73 0.80 5.86 -28.35
C ALA A 73 0.06 4.65 -27.78
N ARG A 74 0.73 3.83 -26.94
CA ARG A 74 0.12 2.66 -26.28
C ARG A 74 -1.00 3.00 -25.29
N CYS A 75 -1.08 4.24 -24.81
CA CYS A 75 -2.17 4.70 -23.97
C CYS A 75 -3.31 5.33 -24.82
N TYR A 76 -3.41 4.99 -26.11
CA TYR A 76 -4.53 5.31 -26.98
C TYR A 76 -5.11 4.03 -27.58
N PHE A 77 -6.42 3.99 -27.74
CA PHE A 77 -7.07 3.00 -28.58
C PHE A 77 -6.66 3.18 -30.04
N PRO A 78 -6.84 2.16 -30.90
CA PRO A 78 -6.48 2.26 -32.32
C PRO A 78 -7.15 3.41 -33.08
N ASP A 79 -8.30 3.90 -32.61
CA ASP A 79 -9.02 5.04 -33.18
C ASP A 79 -8.50 6.42 -32.70
N GLY A 80 -7.44 6.44 -31.89
CA GLY A 80 -6.83 7.65 -31.34
C GLY A 80 -7.51 8.18 -30.08
N THR A 81 -8.54 7.51 -29.56
CA THR A 81 -9.15 7.89 -28.28
C THR A 81 -8.23 7.49 -27.10
N PRO A 82 -8.05 8.33 -26.06
CA PRO A 82 -7.23 7.95 -24.92
C PRO A 82 -7.77 6.69 -24.21
N THR A 83 -6.91 5.72 -23.87
CA THR A 83 -7.31 4.53 -23.10
C THR A 83 -7.72 4.86 -21.67
N SER A 84 -7.26 6.01 -21.16
CA SER A 84 -7.47 6.43 -19.78
C SER A 84 -7.36 7.95 -19.64
N HIS A 85 -8.34 8.55 -18.96
CA HIS A 85 -8.27 9.95 -18.51
C HIS A 85 -7.32 10.15 -17.33
N TYR A 86 -6.73 9.07 -16.81
CA TYR A 86 -5.92 9.07 -15.60
C TYR A 86 -4.41 9.08 -15.86
N TYR A 87 -3.99 9.08 -17.13
CA TYR A 87 -2.57 9.22 -17.47
C TYR A 87 -2.00 10.49 -16.84
N GLY A 88 -0.86 10.35 -16.17
CA GLY A 88 -0.22 11.45 -15.47
C GLY A 88 -0.66 11.64 -14.03
N LYS A 89 -1.74 11.01 -13.56
CA LYS A 89 -2.18 11.07 -12.15
C LYS A 89 -2.30 9.71 -11.46
N VAL A 90 -2.24 8.62 -12.22
CA VAL A 90 -2.17 7.26 -11.70
C VAL A 90 -0.80 6.67 -11.97
N PHE A 91 -0.20 6.16 -10.91
CA PHE A 91 1.14 5.61 -10.84
C PHE A 91 1.04 4.11 -10.62
N HIS A 92 1.87 3.34 -11.30
CA HIS A 92 2.03 1.91 -11.06
C HIS A 92 3.46 1.56 -10.65
N LEU A 93 3.60 0.43 -9.97
CA LEU A 93 4.87 -0.26 -9.80
C LEU A 93 4.65 -1.77 -9.84
N SER A 94 5.34 -2.46 -10.74
CA SER A 94 5.33 -3.92 -10.82
C SER A 94 6.74 -4.47 -11.09
N ALA A 95 6.93 -5.77 -10.85
CA ALA A 95 8.19 -6.42 -11.18
C ALA A 95 8.50 -6.35 -12.69
N ALA A 96 7.47 -6.57 -13.52
CA ALA A 96 7.59 -6.66 -14.96
C ALA A 96 7.81 -5.30 -15.63
N GLU A 97 7.02 -4.29 -15.27
CA GLU A 97 7.02 -2.99 -15.96
C GLU A 97 7.92 -1.96 -15.28
N GLY A 98 8.29 -2.19 -14.01
CA GLY A 98 8.91 -1.15 -13.20
C GLY A 98 7.90 -0.09 -12.80
N ALA A 99 8.38 1.14 -12.63
CA ALA A 99 7.57 2.26 -12.21
C ALA A 99 7.17 3.13 -13.40
N GLY A 100 5.93 3.62 -13.40
CA GLY A 100 5.45 4.48 -14.48
C GLY A 100 4.05 5.02 -14.27
N PHE A 101 3.56 5.76 -15.27
CA PHE A 101 2.15 6.12 -15.34
C PHE A 101 1.33 4.95 -15.86
N ASP A 102 0.16 4.74 -15.26
CA ASP A 102 -0.82 3.78 -15.72
C ASP A 102 -1.47 4.27 -17.04
N CYS A 103 -1.40 3.44 -18.07
CA CYS A 103 -2.16 3.64 -19.32
C CYS A 103 -3.57 3.05 -19.24
N GLY A 104 -3.83 2.15 -18.29
CA GLY A 104 -5.05 1.36 -18.19
C GLY A 104 -6.28 2.20 -17.85
N GLY A 105 -7.43 1.75 -18.35
CA GLY A 105 -8.74 2.38 -18.14
C GLY A 105 -9.39 2.08 -16.79
N GLY A 106 -8.64 1.56 -15.81
CA GLY A 106 -9.15 1.38 -14.46
C GLY A 106 -9.61 2.73 -13.91
N GLY A 107 -10.84 2.78 -13.35
CA GLY A 107 -11.40 3.99 -12.76
C GLY A 107 -10.50 4.61 -11.68
N THR A 108 -10.89 5.79 -11.20
CA THR A 108 -10.33 6.34 -9.96
C THR A 108 -10.34 5.25 -8.90
N ILE A 109 -9.23 5.11 -8.17
CA ILE A 109 -9.12 4.19 -7.04
C ILE A 109 -10.37 4.31 -6.18
N GLY A 110 -10.81 5.52 -5.80
CA GLY A 110 -12.00 5.73 -4.97
C GLY A 110 -11.93 5.04 -3.59
N TRP A 111 -10.95 4.16 -3.38
CA TRP A 111 -10.68 3.41 -2.18
C TRP A 111 -9.99 4.35 -1.20
N SER A 112 -10.75 4.79 -0.20
CA SER A 112 -10.15 5.30 1.04
C SER A 112 -9.73 4.10 1.89
N GLY A 113 -8.42 3.86 1.95
CA GLY A 113 -7.85 2.97 2.96
C GLY A 113 -7.55 3.72 4.27
N ALA A 114 -6.93 3.02 5.22
CA ALA A 114 -6.43 3.64 6.45
C ALA A 114 -5.46 4.79 6.13
N VAL A 115 -5.42 5.82 6.98
CA VAL A 115 -4.43 6.88 6.84
C VAL A 115 -3.05 6.31 7.19
N LEU A 116 -2.10 6.41 6.27
CA LEU A 116 -0.70 6.06 6.53
C LEU A 116 0.03 7.33 6.99
N GLU A 117 0.22 7.46 8.30
CA GLU A 117 0.83 8.63 8.92
C GLU A 117 2.21 8.96 8.33
N TYR A 118 2.57 10.24 8.32
CA TYR A 118 3.89 10.67 7.85
C TYR A 118 5.01 9.99 8.66
N GLY A 119 6.04 9.52 7.98
CA GLY A 119 7.12 8.70 8.54
C GLY A 119 6.80 7.21 8.64
N SER A 120 5.56 6.80 8.41
CA SER A 120 5.16 5.39 8.45
C SER A 120 5.31 4.72 7.09
N SER A 121 5.50 3.40 7.12
CA SER A 121 5.56 2.56 5.93
C SER A 121 4.65 1.37 6.05
N VAL A 122 4.16 0.90 4.91
CA VAL A 122 3.45 -0.36 4.76
C VAL A 122 4.19 -1.24 3.78
N THR A 123 4.34 -2.51 4.12
CA THR A 123 4.99 -3.51 3.27
C THR A 123 4.03 -4.68 3.06
N TYR A 124 3.83 -5.06 1.80
CA TYR A 124 3.00 -6.19 1.43
C TYR A 124 3.55 -6.83 0.15
N ASP A 125 3.75 -8.14 0.19
CA ASP A 125 4.23 -8.95 -0.94
C ASP A 125 5.50 -8.43 -1.64
N GLY A 126 6.43 -7.89 -0.84
CA GLY A 126 7.72 -7.35 -1.32
C GLY A 126 7.67 -5.89 -1.78
N PHE A 127 6.48 -5.31 -1.91
CA PHE A 127 6.32 -3.88 -2.14
C PHE A 127 6.34 -3.14 -0.81
N THR A 128 7.08 -2.03 -0.75
CA THR A 128 7.07 -1.12 0.40
C THR A 128 6.65 0.26 -0.07
N CYS A 129 5.68 0.86 0.62
CA CYS A 129 5.29 2.25 0.43
C CYS A 129 5.48 3.03 1.72
N THR A 130 6.13 4.18 1.63
CA THR A 130 6.40 5.10 2.73
C THR A 130 5.63 6.40 2.51
N SER A 131 4.96 6.86 3.55
CA SER A 131 4.30 8.16 3.60
C SER A 131 5.27 9.19 4.15
N ALA A 132 5.54 10.24 3.37
CA ALA A 132 6.39 11.35 3.78
C ALA A 132 5.68 12.69 3.50
N VAL A 133 6.16 13.75 4.15
CA VAL A 133 5.58 15.10 3.98
C VAL A 133 5.71 15.56 2.52
N ASP A 134 6.76 15.14 1.84
CA ASP A 134 7.06 15.45 0.45
C ASP A 134 6.50 14.41 -0.54
N GLY A 135 5.62 13.50 -0.12
CA GLY A 135 4.91 12.58 -1.01
C GLY A 135 4.86 11.13 -0.54
N ILE A 136 4.32 10.26 -1.40
CA ILE A 136 4.38 8.80 -1.23
C ILE A 136 5.53 8.27 -2.08
N ARG A 137 6.39 7.44 -1.48
CA ARG A 137 7.38 6.65 -2.22
C ARG A 137 7.03 5.18 -2.12
N CYS A 138 6.98 4.48 -3.25
CA CYS A 138 6.78 3.04 -3.30
C CYS A 138 7.95 2.36 -4.02
N SER A 139 8.36 1.18 -3.55
CA SER A 139 9.53 0.46 -4.05
C SER A 139 9.32 -1.05 -4.08
N LEU A 140 9.98 -1.69 -5.04
CA LEU A 140 10.14 -3.13 -5.21
C LEU A 140 11.58 -3.39 -5.66
N GLY A 141 12.43 -3.85 -4.73
CA GLY A 141 13.87 -3.98 -5.01
C GLY A 141 14.47 -2.63 -5.40
N ASN A 142 15.07 -2.55 -6.60
CA ASN A 142 15.66 -1.31 -7.13
C ASN A 142 14.66 -0.44 -7.93
N LYS A 143 13.45 -0.93 -8.19
CA LYS A 143 12.41 -0.19 -8.92
C LYS A 143 11.58 0.62 -7.94
N SER A 144 11.30 1.88 -8.23
CA SER A 144 10.51 2.74 -7.36
C SER A 144 9.85 3.91 -8.09
N PHE A 145 8.81 4.46 -7.46
CA PHE A 145 8.37 5.82 -7.77
C PHE A 145 8.25 6.64 -6.49
N ARG A 146 8.34 7.96 -6.66
CA ARG A 146 7.83 8.93 -5.69
C ARG A 146 6.80 9.81 -6.38
N VAL A 147 5.70 10.12 -5.70
CA VAL A 147 4.68 11.06 -6.16
C VAL A 147 4.33 12.05 -5.06
N SER A 148 4.23 13.32 -5.45
CA SER A 148 3.82 14.45 -4.61
C SER A 148 2.96 15.41 -5.42
N GLN A 149 2.36 16.42 -4.78
CA GLN A 149 1.62 17.46 -5.51
C GLN A 149 2.47 18.16 -6.56
N PHE A 150 3.75 18.41 -6.28
CA PHE A 150 4.59 19.27 -7.13
C PHE A 150 5.49 18.52 -8.11
N SER A 151 5.71 17.23 -7.89
CA SER A 151 6.66 16.45 -8.69
C SER A 151 6.46 14.95 -8.52
N TYR A 152 7.00 14.20 -9.47
CA TYR A 152 7.11 12.76 -9.42
C TYR A 152 8.51 12.32 -9.87
N GLU A 153 8.88 11.09 -9.53
CA GLU A 153 10.14 10.45 -9.90
C GLU A 153 9.88 8.97 -10.18
N PHE A 154 10.58 8.41 -11.16
CA PHE A 154 10.67 6.97 -11.44
C PHE A 154 12.14 6.54 -11.37
N SER A 155 12.39 5.37 -10.78
CA SER A 155 13.72 4.75 -10.72
C SER A 155 13.65 3.23 -10.80
#